data_AF-A0A1V1I2N4-F1
#
_entry.id   AF-A0A1V1I2N4-F1
#
_cell.length_a   1.000
_cell.length_b   1.000
_cell.length_c   1.000
_cell.angle_alpha   90.00
_cell.angle_beta   90.00
_cell.angle_gamma   90.00
#
_symmetry.space_group_name_H-M   'P 1'
#
loop_
_entity.id
_entity.type
_entity.pdbx_description
1 polymer ?
#
loop_
_entity_poly.entity_id
_entity_poly.type
_entity_poly.pdbx_seq_one_letter_code
_entity_poly.pdbx_strand_id
1 'polypeptide(L)'
;MNIEKMVEIGLLFEQYKELLTDKQREIVSLYYEEDYSLGEISENLNVSRQGVYDALKRSEKILKDYENKLHLVRKIQEQEKITKTIIDKIVDIKQDLLQNRDCANLIPKVENIEDICREMLK
;
A
#
# COMPACT_ATOMS: atom_id res chain seq x y z
N MET A 1 5.30 -15.61 -12.71
CA MET A 1 4.54 -14.88 -11.67
C MET A 1 4.31 -13.47 -12.17
N ASN A 2 3.11 -12.89 -12.01
CA ASN A 2 2.84 -11.52 -12.49
C ASN A 2 3.32 -10.51 -11.44
N ILE A 3 4.08 -9.49 -11.86
CA ILE A 3 4.58 -8.40 -11.00
C ILE A 3 3.42 -7.72 -10.27
N GLU A 4 2.28 -7.53 -10.93
CA GLU A 4 1.09 -6.92 -10.33
C GLU A 4 0.62 -7.69 -9.09
N LYS A 5 0.68 -9.02 -9.15
CA LYS A 5 0.31 -9.88 -8.03
C LYS A 5 1.32 -9.80 -6.89
N MET A 6 2.62 -9.66 -7.20
CA MET A 6 3.65 -9.50 -6.19
C MET A 6 3.44 -8.21 -5.41
N VAL A 7 3.22 -7.11 -6.13
CA VAL A 7 2.94 -5.80 -5.52
C VAL A 7 1.65 -5.83 -4.72
N GLU A 8 0.56 -6.39 -5.28
CA GLU A 8 -0.72 -6.49 -4.58
C GLU A 8 -0.56 -7.26 -3.26
N ILE A 9 -0.06 -8.49 -3.30
CA ILE A 9 0.06 -9.32 -2.10
C ILE A 9 1.06 -8.74 -1.10
N GLY A 10 2.16 -8.14 -1.55
CA GLY A 10 3.12 -7.47 -0.67
C GLY A 10 2.49 -6.34 0.14
N LEU A 11 1.70 -5.47 -0.51
CA LEU A 11 0.97 -4.39 0.18
C LEU A 11 -0.05 -4.94 1.17
N LEU A 12 -0.81 -5.96 0.77
CA LEU A 12 -1.77 -6.61 1.66
C LEU A 12 -1.07 -7.26 2.85
N PHE A 13 0.07 -7.91 2.62
CA PHE A 13 0.83 -8.57 3.67
C PHE A 13 1.36 -7.57 4.68
N GLU A 14 1.97 -6.46 4.26
CA GLU A 14 2.45 -5.44 5.19
C GLU A 14 1.32 -4.94 6.11
N GLN A 15 0.13 -4.77 5.55
CA GLN A 15 -1.02 -4.25 6.29
C GLN A 15 -1.70 -5.27 7.21
N TYR A 16 -1.66 -6.56 6.86
CA TYR A 16 -2.47 -7.60 7.51
C TYR A 16 -1.67 -8.78 8.07
N LYS A 17 -0.33 -8.77 8.00
CA LYS A 17 0.54 -9.90 8.42
C LYS A 17 0.31 -10.35 9.86
N GLU A 18 0.00 -9.42 10.76
CA GLU A 18 -0.26 -9.71 12.18
C GLU A 18 -1.60 -10.42 12.44
N LEU A 19 -2.48 -10.49 11.44
CA LEU A 19 -3.74 -11.25 11.53
C LEU A 19 -3.59 -12.70 11.04
N LEU A 20 -2.46 -13.04 10.44
CA LEU A 20 -2.16 -14.39 10.01
C LEU A 20 -1.64 -15.23 11.18
N THR A 21 -1.80 -16.55 11.09
CA THR A 21 -1.07 -17.46 11.99
C THR A 21 0.44 -17.37 11.72
N ASP A 22 1.26 -17.71 12.72
CA ASP A 22 2.72 -17.68 12.59
C ASP A 22 3.21 -18.42 11.35
N LYS A 23 2.66 -19.61 11.08
CA LYS A 23 3.07 -20.41 9.93
C LYS A 23 2.70 -19.79 8.59
N GLN A 24 1.53 -19.16 8.51
CA GLN A 24 1.09 -18.45 7.31
C GLN A 24 1.96 -17.22 7.06
N ARG A 25 2.24 -16.45 8.12
CA ARG A 25 3.10 -15.26 8.07
C ARG A 25 4.51 -15.61 7.61
N GLU A 26 5.11 -16.64 8.21
CA GLU A 26 6.45 -17.13 7.85
C GLU A 26 6.53 -17.53 6.37
N ILE A 27 5.57 -18.32 5.87
CA ILE A 27 5.56 -18.76 4.47
C ILE A 27 5.40 -17.58 3.50
N VAL A 28 4.52 -16.62 3.81
CA VAL A 28 4.29 -15.45 2.95
C VAL A 28 5.50 -14.53 2.95
N SER A 29 6.10 -14.27 4.12
CA SER A 29 7.31 -13.44 4.27
C SER A 29 8.48 -14.03 3.48
N LEU A 30 8.78 -15.32 3.66
CA LEU A 30 9.86 -15.98 2.91
C LEU A 30 9.65 -15.86 1.39
N TYR A 31 8.40 -15.93 0.92
CA TYR A 31 8.10 -15.90 -0.50
C TYR A 31 8.08 -14.49 -1.11
N TYR A 32 7.48 -13.51 -0.43
CA TYR A 32 7.22 -12.18 -0.98
C TYR A 32 8.21 -11.11 -0.51
N GLU A 33 8.89 -11.30 0.61
CA GLU A 33 9.88 -10.35 1.16
C GLU A 33 11.31 -10.84 0.95
N GLU A 34 11.55 -12.14 1.14
CA GLU A 34 12.90 -12.75 1.06
C GLU A 34 13.19 -13.43 -0.28
N ASP A 35 12.24 -13.40 -1.23
CA ASP A 35 12.36 -13.99 -2.57
C ASP A 35 12.68 -15.51 -2.60
N TYR A 36 12.35 -16.27 -1.55
CA TYR A 36 12.53 -17.72 -1.55
C TYR A 36 11.58 -18.40 -2.53
N SER A 37 12.07 -19.38 -3.26
CA SER A 37 11.26 -20.30 -4.03
C SER A 37 10.48 -21.26 -3.13
N LEU A 38 9.40 -21.85 -3.66
CA LEU A 38 8.63 -22.88 -2.94
C LEU A 38 9.47 -24.10 -2.54
N GLY A 39 10.57 -24.37 -3.26
CA GLY A 39 11.51 -25.44 -2.95
C GLY A 39 12.37 -25.08 -1.73
N GLU A 40 12.96 -23.88 -1.72
CA GLU A 40 13.76 -23.40 -0.59
C GLU A 40 12.92 -23.30 0.68
N ILE A 41 11.66 -22.85 0.59
CA ILE A 41 10.73 -22.83 1.74
C ILE A 41 10.39 -24.25 2.20
N SER A 42 10.18 -25.18 1.25
CA SER A 42 9.88 -26.59 1.55
C SER A 42 11.01 -27.24 2.35
N GLU A 43 12.25 -27.02 1.94
CA GLU A 43 13.45 -27.51 2.61
C GLU A 43 13.65 -26.84 3.98
N ASN A 44 13.57 -25.51 4.04
CA ASN A 44 13.77 -24.74 5.26
C ASN A 44 12.75 -25.09 6.35
N LEU A 45 11.49 -25.28 5.97
CA LEU A 45 10.39 -25.54 6.91
C LEU A 45 10.08 -27.03 7.08
N ASN A 46 10.82 -27.92 6.41
CA ASN A 46 10.61 -29.38 6.40
C ASN A 46 9.14 -29.77 6.13
N VAL A 47 8.53 -29.13 5.13
CA VAL A 47 7.16 -29.40 4.66
C VAL A 47 7.19 -29.73 3.18
N SER A 48 6.18 -30.40 2.65
CA SER A 48 6.14 -30.67 1.21
C SER A 48 5.99 -29.38 0.40
N ARG A 49 6.59 -29.33 -0.79
CA ARG A 49 6.43 -28.22 -1.74
C ARG A 49 4.97 -27.91 -2.05
N GLN A 50 4.12 -28.95 -2.13
CA GLN A 50 2.68 -28.79 -2.30
C GLN A 50 2.04 -28.14 -1.06
N GLY A 51 2.46 -28.54 0.14
CA GLY A 51 2.01 -27.93 1.39
C GLY A 51 2.34 -26.44 1.48
N VAL A 52 3.54 -26.04 1.04
CA VAL A 52 3.93 -24.62 0.93
C VAL A 52 3.02 -23.89 -0.06
N TYR A 53 2.84 -24.45 -1.26
CA TYR A 53 2.00 -23.85 -2.30
C TYR A 53 0.56 -23.62 -1.80
N ASP A 54 -0.04 -24.64 -1.20
CA ASP A 54 -1.41 -24.55 -0.71
C ASP A 54 -1.53 -23.58 0.47
N ALA A 55 -0.54 -23.55 1.37
CA ALA A 55 -0.50 -22.60 2.48
C ALA A 55 -0.39 -21.16 1.97
N LEU A 56 0.53 -20.90 1.05
CA LEU A 56 0.71 -19.59 0.41
C LEU A 56 -0.59 -19.13 -0.27
N LYS A 57 -1.24 -20.02 -1.03
CA LYS A 57 -2.51 -19.73 -1.70
C LYS A 57 -3.65 -19.43 -0.75
N ARG A 58 -3.75 -20.15 0.37
CA ARG A 58 -4.74 -19.84 1.41
C ARG A 58 -4.45 -18.51 2.07
N SER A 59 -3.20 -18.19 2.38
CA SER A 59 -2.81 -16.91 2.96
C SER A 59 -3.12 -15.75 2.03
N GLU A 60 -2.80 -15.85 0.74
CA GLU A 60 -3.16 -14.85 -0.28
C GLU A 60 -4.67 -14.55 -0.29
N LYS A 61 -5.50 -15.60 -0.18
CA LYS A 61 -6.95 -15.44 -0.12
C LYS A 61 -7.39 -14.74 1.16
N ILE A 62 -6.83 -15.11 2.32
CA ILE A 62 -7.14 -14.48 3.61
C ILE A 62 -6.81 -12.99 3.59
N LEU A 63 -5.63 -12.63 3.07
CA LEU A 63 -5.20 -11.23 2.91
C LEU A 63 -6.17 -10.42 2.04
N LYS A 64 -6.58 -10.97 0.89
CA LYS A 64 -7.59 -10.33 0.02
C LYS A 64 -8.94 -10.22 0.71
N ASP A 65 -9.35 -11.23 1.48
CA ASP A 65 -10.61 -11.22 2.23
C ASP A 65 -10.59 -10.16 3.34
N TYR A 66 -9.44 -9.90 3.98
CA TYR A 66 -9.29 -8.79 4.91
C TYR A 66 -9.43 -7.45 4.20
N GLU A 67 -8.76 -7.24 3.07
CA GLU A 67 -8.90 -6.00 2.30
C GLU A 67 -10.32 -5.76 1.82
N ASN A 68 -11.01 -6.80 1.35
CA ASN A 68 -12.41 -6.71 0.94
C ASN A 68 -13.35 -6.27 2.06
N LYS A 69 -12.97 -6.46 3.33
CA LYS A 69 -13.78 -6.11 4.50
C LYS A 69 -13.35 -4.81 5.15
N LEU A 70 -12.04 -4.54 5.19
CA LEU A 70 -11.45 -3.46 5.98
C LEU A 70 -11.04 -2.26 5.12
N HIS A 71 -10.70 -2.51 3.86
CA HIS A 71 -10.27 -1.51 2.87
C HIS A 71 -9.09 -0.64 3.32
N LEU A 72 -8.19 -1.15 4.17
CA LEU A 72 -7.13 -0.33 4.75
C LEU A 72 -6.09 0.06 3.71
N VAL A 73 -5.67 -0.88 2.85
CA VAL A 73 -4.68 -0.58 1.80
C VAL A 73 -5.27 0.44 0.83
N ARG A 74 -6.52 0.26 0.41
CA ARG A 74 -7.21 1.24 -0.43
C ARG A 74 -7.27 2.63 0.21
N LYS A 75 -7.64 2.72 1.49
CA LYS A 75 -7.71 4.00 2.21
C LYS A 75 -6.35 4.69 2.30
N ILE A 76 -5.29 3.93 2.56
CA ILE A 76 -3.91 4.46 2.59
C ILE A 76 -3.53 5.01 1.21
N GLN A 77 -3.78 4.27 0.13
CA GLN A 77 -3.49 4.73 -1.23
C GLN A 77 -4.30 5.98 -1.62
N GLU A 78 -5.56 6.06 -1.20
CA GLU A 78 -6.39 7.25 -1.39
C GLU A 78 -5.80 8.46 -0.63
N GLN A 79 -5.37 8.27 0.61
CA GLN A 79 -4.71 9.31 1.42
C GLN A 79 -3.37 9.77 0.81
N GLU A 80 -2.54 8.84 0.33
CA GLU A 80 -1.27 9.15 -0.34
C GLU A 80 -1.51 9.98 -1.61
N LYS A 81 -2.52 9.62 -2.40
CA LYS A 81 -2.88 10.36 -3.62
C LYS A 81 -3.31 11.79 -3.31
N ILE A 82 -4.12 11.98 -2.27
CA ILE A 82 -4.56 13.31 -1.86
C ILE A 82 -3.37 14.12 -1.33
N THR A 83 -2.54 13.51 -0.48
CA THR A 83 -1.34 14.14 0.06
C THR A 83 -0.39 14.60 -1.06
N LYS A 84 -0.17 13.76 -2.08
CA LYS A 84 0.62 14.13 -3.26
C LYS A 84 0.02 15.32 -3.99
N THR A 85 -1.30 15.32 -4.17
CA THR A 85 -2.02 16.44 -4.82
C THR A 85 -1.83 17.75 -4.06
N ILE A 86 -1.88 17.72 -2.72
CA ILE A 86 -1.63 18.88 -1.87
C ILE A 86 -0.17 19.36 -2.04
N ILE A 87 0.80 18.44 -2.00
CA ILE A 87 2.22 18.78 -2.20
C ILE A 87 2.43 19.46 -3.56
N ASP A 88 1.88 18.90 -4.63
CA ASP A 88 2.00 19.45 -5.99
C ASP A 88 1.45 20.88 -6.06
N LYS A 89 0.30 21.15 -5.41
CA LYS A 89 -0.29 22.50 -5.31
C LYS A 89 0.56 23.46 -4.48
N ILE A 90 1.17 23.00 -3.39
CA ILE A 90 2.07 23.82 -2.57
C ILE A 90 3.33 24.19 -3.37
N VAL A 91 3.88 23.25 -4.15
CA VAL A 91 5.02 23.50 -5.03
C VAL A 91 4.68 24.56 -6.08
N ASP A 92 3.49 24.48 -6.69
CA ASP A 92 2.98 25.46 -7.65
C ASP A 92 2.84 26.87 -7.02
N ILE A 93 2.24 26.97 -5.82
CA ILE A 93 2.17 28.24 -5.07
C ILE A 93 3.57 28.79 -4.76
N LYS A 94 4.50 27.94 -4.35
CA LYS A 94 5.89 28.34 -4.07
C LYS A 94 6.57 28.91 -5.31
N GLN A 95 6.34 28.32 -6.48
CA GLN A 95 6.89 28.82 -7.74
C GLN A 95 6.31 30.20 -8.09
N ASP A 96 5.00 30.39 -7.94
CA ASP A 96 4.36 31.68 -8.17
C ASP A 96 4.89 32.77 -7.23
N LEU A 97 5.08 32.47 -5.94
CA LEU A 97 5.64 33.39 -4.94
C LEU A 97 7.07 33.83 -5.29
N LEU A 98 7.85 32.98 -5.95
CA LEU A 98 9.21 33.32 -6.38
C LEU A 98 9.22 34.22 -7.63
N GLN A 99 8.16 34.17 -8.44
CA GLN A 99 8.10 34.87 -9.72
C GLN A 99 7.25 36.15 -9.71
N ASN A 100 6.23 36.26 -8.83
CA ASN A 100 5.29 37.37 -8.80
C ASN A 100 5.36 38.16 -7.49
N ARG A 101 5.29 39.49 -7.58
CA ARG A 101 5.13 40.38 -6.39
C ARG A 101 3.67 40.58 -5.97
N ASP A 102 2.72 40.25 -6.84
CA ASP A 102 1.29 40.27 -6.55
C ASP A 102 0.84 38.85 -6.20
N CYS A 103 0.26 38.70 -5.00
CA CYS A 103 -0.17 37.43 -4.43
C CYS A 103 -1.67 37.19 -4.58
N ALA A 104 -2.43 38.08 -5.24
CA ALA A 104 -3.88 37.95 -5.36
C ALA A 104 -4.30 36.65 -6.08
N ASN A 105 -3.49 36.17 -7.03
CA ASN A 105 -3.71 34.91 -7.74
C ASN A 105 -3.49 33.65 -6.87
N LEU A 106 -2.91 33.78 -5.68
CA LEU A 106 -2.66 32.66 -4.76
C LEU A 106 -3.86 32.31 -3.89
N ILE A 107 -4.73 33.28 -3.62
CA ILE A 107 -5.94 33.10 -2.80
C ILE A 107 -6.77 31.89 -3.30
N PRO A 108 -7.18 31.81 -4.59
CA PRO A 108 -7.96 30.67 -5.06
C PRO A 108 -7.19 29.34 -5.02
N LYS A 109 -5.85 29.37 -5.10
CA LYS A 109 -5.02 28.15 -4.98
C LYS A 109 -5.00 27.62 -3.55
N VAL A 110 -4.91 28.52 -2.57
CA VAL A 110 -4.96 28.18 -1.14
C VAL A 110 -6.35 27.70 -0.75
N GLU A 111 -7.42 28.40 -1.17
CA GLU A 111 -8.81 27.97 -0.94
C GLU A 111 -9.05 26.56 -1.46
N ASN A 112 -8.53 26.23 -2.65
CA ASN A 112 -8.65 24.89 -3.19
C ASN A 112 -7.91 23.82 -2.36
N ILE A 113 -6.76 24.15 -1.76
CA ILE A 113 -6.08 23.23 -0.82
C ILE A 113 -6.92 23.07 0.44
N GLU A 114 -7.50 24.15 0.98
CA GLU A 114 -8.38 24.08 2.14
C GLU A 114 -9.58 23.16 1.89
N ASP A 115 -10.23 23.27 0.73
CA ASP A 115 -11.36 22.42 0.36
C ASP A 115 -10.98 20.94 0.34
N ILE A 116 -9.84 20.60 -0.28
CA ILE A 116 -9.32 19.23 -0.32
C ILE A 116 -9.07 18.72 1.11
N CYS A 117 -8.42 19.52 1.95
CA CYS A 117 -8.17 19.15 3.36
C CYS A 117 -9.48 18.98 4.15
N ARG A 118 -10.52 19.80 3.88
CA ARG A 118 -11.84 19.65 4.52
C ARG A 118 -12.54 18.36 4.09
N GLU A 119 -12.38 17.95 2.84
CA GLU A 119 -12.93 16.68 2.35
C GLU A 119 -12.24 15.47 3.00
N MET A 120 -10.93 15.55 3.31
CA MET A 120 -10.22 14.48 4.02
C MET A 120 -10.71 14.25 5.46
N LEU A 121 -11.33 15.26 6.07
CA LEU A 121 -11.81 15.21 7.46
C LEU A 121 -13.27 14.74 7.59
N LYS A 122 -13.96 14.49 6.47
CA LYS A 122 -15.32 13.96 6.43
C LYS A 122 -15.30 12.43 6.36
#